data_AF-A0A0Q7STC9-F1
#
_entry.id   AF-A0A0Q7STC9-F1
#
_cell.length_a   1.000
_cell.length_b   1.000
_cell.length_c   1.000
_cell.angle_alpha   90.00
_cell.angle_beta   90.00
_cell.angle_gamma   90.00
#
_symmetry.space_group_name_H-M   'P 1'
#
loop_
_entity.id
_entity.type
_entity.pdbx_description
1 polymer ?
#
loop_
_entity_poly.entity_id
_entity_poly.type
_entity_poly.pdbx_seq_one_letter_code
_entity_poly.pdbx_strand_id
1 'polypeptide(L)'
;MRPALALTAAALLAACATPAAPPPQGPPEVVIGEDCAVIAAVAKDHYRFNTTDNRPPPLRFEGDYAPRCDWSRYGLAFEAWDPNATGDPRRRVRWVSFARPVYDGRGALVATGIMHGPLAGMGYECRVHSGFNGWTVGECRRTWVS
;
A
#
# COMPACT_ATOMS: atom_id res chain seq x y z
N MET A 1 63.64 -49.53 -16.00
CA MET A 1 63.32 -49.62 -17.44
C MET A 1 61.94 -49.01 -17.66
N ARG A 2 61.83 -47.95 -18.46
CA ARG A 2 60.57 -47.39 -18.98
C ARG A 2 60.24 -48.11 -20.29
N PRO A 3 58.96 -48.29 -20.61
CA PRO A 3 58.44 -47.60 -21.79
C PRO A 3 57.11 -46.89 -21.54
N ALA A 4 56.84 -45.94 -22.43
CA ALA A 4 55.85 -44.87 -22.33
C ALA A 4 54.63 -45.10 -23.24
N LEU A 5 53.68 -44.14 -23.12
CA LEU A 5 52.68 -43.66 -24.10
C LEU A 5 51.31 -44.37 -24.21
N ALA A 6 50.27 -43.64 -23.79
CA ALA A 6 49.08 -43.22 -24.58
C ALA A 6 48.15 -42.37 -23.68
N LEU A 7 48.21 -41.04 -23.70
CA LEU A 7 47.34 -40.10 -24.45
C LEU A 7 45.86 -40.50 -24.58
N THR A 8 45.01 -39.92 -23.72
CA THR A 8 43.60 -39.60 -24.03
C THR A 8 43.22 -38.29 -23.33
N ALA A 9 43.15 -37.22 -24.12
CA ALA A 9 42.61 -35.93 -23.70
C ALA A 9 41.07 -36.00 -23.75
N ALA A 10 40.41 -35.96 -22.60
CA ALA A 10 38.97 -35.72 -22.52
C ALA A 10 38.75 -34.23 -22.31
N ALA A 11 38.51 -33.51 -23.41
CA ALA A 11 38.02 -32.14 -23.36
C ALA A 11 36.55 -32.17 -22.92
N LEU A 12 36.28 -31.88 -21.64
CA LEU A 12 34.93 -31.59 -21.17
C LEU A 12 34.57 -30.18 -21.64
N LEU A 13 33.60 -30.12 -22.55
CA LEU A 13 32.96 -28.92 -23.04
C LEU A 13 32.41 -28.10 -21.86
N ALA A 14 33.06 -26.98 -21.54
CA ALA A 14 32.48 -25.92 -20.73
C ALA A 14 31.41 -25.21 -21.57
N ALA A 15 30.16 -25.63 -21.43
CA ALA A 15 29.02 -24.88 -21.96
C ALA A 15 28.81 -23.65 -21.08
N CYS A 16 29.21 -22.47 -21.57
CA CYS A 16 28.77 -21.20 -21.02
C CYS A 16 27.26 -21.09 -21.19
N ALA A 17 26.50 -21.33 -20.12
CA ALA A 17 25.10 -20.95 -20.05
C ALA A 17 25.03 -19.42 -19.92
N THR A 18 24.87 -18.74 -21.05
CA THR A 18 24.54 -17.31 -21.09
C THR A 18 23.17 -17.14 -20.40
N PRO A 19 23.04 -16.41 -19.29
CA PRO A 19 21.72 -16.09 -18.77
C PRO A 19 20.99 -15.27 -19.83
N ALA A 20 19.84 -15.77 -20.28
CA ALA A 20 18.94 -15.00 -21.13
C ALA A 20 18.62 -13.70 -20.40
N ALA A 21 18.77 -12.57 -21.10
CA ALA A 21 18.33 -11.28 -20.59
C ALA A 21 16.86 -11.40 -20.18
N PRO A 22 16.47 -10.93 -18.97
CA PRO A 22 15.07 -10.91 -18.59
C PRO A 22 14.29 -10.13 -19.66
N PRO A 23 13.09 -10.59 -20.04
CA PRO A 23 12.29 -9.88 -21.02
C PRO A 23 12.12 -8.42 -20.57
N PRO A 24 12.07 -7.46 -21.51
CA PRO A 24 11.87 -6.06 -21.18
C PRO A 24 10.62 -5.96 -20.31
N GLN A 25 10.83 -5.55 -19.05
CA GLN A 25 9.74 -5.26 -18.14
C GLN A 25 8.92 -4.18 -18.83
N GLY A 26 7.73 -4.56 -19.29
CA GLY A 26 6.72 -3.60 -19.70
C GLY A 26 6.48 -2.59 -18.57
N PRO A 27 5.82 -1.46 -18.85
CA PRO A 27 5.44 -0.51 -17.82
C PRO A 27 4.80 -1.28 -16.65
N PRO A 28 5.21 -1.03 -15.39
CA PRO A 28 4.65 -1.76 -14.26
C PRO A 28 3.13 -1.64 -14.32
N GLU A 29 2.47 -2.78 -14.51
CA GLU A 29 1.03 -2.88 -14.46
C GLU A 29 0.63 -2.37 -13.08
N VAL A 30 -0.03 -1.21 -13.06
CA VAL A 30 -0.29 -0.44 -11.84
C VAL A 30 -1.00 -1.34 -10.84
N VAL A 31 -0.36 -1.50 -9.68
CA VAL A 31 -0.74 -2.40 -8.59
C VAL A 31 -1.98 -1.89 -7.86
N ILE A 32 -3.13 -1.88 -8.54
CA ILE A 32 -4.43 -1.47 -7.96
C ILE A 32 -4.83 -2.39 -6.79
N GLY A 33 -4.27 -3.61 -6.73
CA GLY A 33 -4.53 -4.57 -5.65
C GLY A 33 -3.87 -4.24 -4.31
N GLU A 34 -2.75 -3.50 -4.27
CA GLU A 34 -2.02 -3.23 -3.03
C GLU A 34 -2.54 -1.99 -2.30
N ASP A 35 -3.11 -1.04 -3.04
CA ASP A 35 -3.68 0.20 -2.51
C ASP A 35 -4.63 -0.04 -1.33
N CYS A 36 -5.57 -0.97 -1.49
CA CYS A 36 -6.52 -1.33 -0.44
C CYS A 36 -5.82 -1.84 0.83
N ALA A 37 -4.75 -2.62 0.67
CA ALA A 37 -4.00 -3.18 1.79
C ALA A 37 -3.14 -2.12 2.49
N VAL A 38 -2.53 -1.21 1.73
CA VAL A 38 -1.77 -0.07 2.25
C VAL A 38 -2.69 0.85 3.06
N ILE A 39 -3.84 1.23 2.49
CA ILE A 39 -4.84 2.07 3.18
C ILE A 39 -5.36 1.36 4.43
N ALA A 40 -5.64 0.06 4.34
CA ALA A 40 -6.08 -0.73 5.48
C ALA A 40 -5.03 -0.80 6.60
N ALA A 41 -3.74 -0.90 6.26
CA ALA A 41 -2.66 -0.83 7.24
C ALA A 41 -2.67 0.52 7.96
N VAL A 42 -2.79 1.64 7.24
CA VAL A 42 -2.89 2.98 7.87
C VAL A 42 -4.15 3.09 8.74
N ALA A 43 -5.30 2.65 8.25
CA ALA A 43 -6.56 2.67 9.00
C ALA A 43 -6.45 1.91 10.34
N LYS A 44 -5.77 0.77 10.35
CA LYS A 44 -5.65 -0.10 11.53
C LYS A 44 -4.51 0.28 12.45
N ASP A 45 -3.35 0.65 11.91
CA ASP A 45 -2.16 0.89 12.71
C ASP A 45 -2.04 2.35 13.14
N HIS A 46 -2.46 3.30 12.32
CA HIS A 46 -2.42 4.71 12.71
C HIS A 46 -3.70 5.10 13.46
N TYR A 47 -4.87 4.88 12.85
CA TYR A 47 -6.15 5.31 13.42
C TYR A 47 -6.81 4.30 14.34
N ARG A 48 -6.31 3.05 14.40
CA ARG A 48 -6.86 1.97 15.23
C ARG A 48 -8.32 1.64 14.89
N PHE A 49 -8.74 1.86 13.65
CA PHE A 49 -10.10 1.56 13.23
C PHE A 49 -10.36 0.05 13.22
N ASN A 50 -11.59 -0.32 13.55
CA ASN A 50 -12.07 -1.70 13.61
C ASN A 50 -13.58 -1.75 13.33
N THR A 51 -14.20 -2.93 13.50
CA THR A 51 -15.64 -3.13 13.26
C THR A 51 -16.51 -2.96 14.51
N THR A 52 -15.91 -2.72 15.68
CA THR A 52 -16.58 -2.68 16.99
C THR A 52 -16.41 -1.32 17.67
N ASP A 53 -15.35 -1.17 18.46
CA ASP A 53 -15.17 -0.12 19.46
C ASP A 53 -14.69 1.20 18.85
N ASN A 54 -14.03 1.14 17.70
CA ASN A 54 -13.52 2.30 16.98
C ASN A 54 -13.87 2.17 15.49
N ARG A 55 -15.17 2.23 15.18
CA ARG A 55 -15.62 2.21 13.80
C ARG A 55 -15.11 3.43 13.03
N PRO A 56 -14.66 3.25 11.77
CA PRO A 56 -14.18 4.37 10.99
C PRO A 56 -15.30 5.36 10.69
N PRO A 57 -15.00 6.68 10.62
CA PRO A 57 -15.86 7.63 9.93
C PRO A 57 -16.05 7.25 8.45
N PRO A 58 -17.02 7.87 7.74
CA PRO A 58 -17.14 7.70 6.31
C PRO A 58 -15.84 8.03 5.59
N LEU A 59 -15.51 7.23 4.59
CA LEU A 59 -14.29 7.29 3.79
C LEU A 59 -14.49 8.20 2.59
N ARG A 60 -13.58 9.15 2.42
CA ARG A 60 -13.49 10.03 1.26
C ARG A 60 -12.12 9.91 0.61
N PHE A 61 -12.06 9.63 -0.68
CA PHE A 61 -10.78 9.69 -1.39
C PHE A 61 -10.49 11.09 -1.92
N GLU A 62 -9.20 11.41 -2.07
CA GLU A 62 -8.74 12.69 -2.58
C GLU A 62 -8.65 12.70 -4.12
N GLY A 63 -9.03 13.80 -4.75
CA GLY A 63 -8.98 13.95 -6.20
C GLY A 63 -9.96 13.03 -6.94
N ASP A 64 -9.48 12.42 -8.02
CA ASP A 64 -10.19 11.47 -8.88
C ASP A 64 -9.99 10.00 -8.44
N TYR A 65 -9.22 9.78 -7.39
CA TYR A 65 -8.88 8.45 -6.90
C TYR A 65 -10.08 7.80 -6.24
N ALA A 66 -10.43 6.57 -6.64
CA ALA A 66 -11.55 5.83 -6.07
C ALA A 66 -11.34 4.31 -6.22
N PRO A 67 -10.43 3.70 -5.43
CA PRO A 67 -10.17 2.28 -5.51
C PRO A 67 -11.39 1.46 -5.08
N ARG A 68 -11.63 0.32 -5.73
CA ARG A 68 -12.69 -0.62 -5.36
C ARG A 68 -12.13 -1.66 -4.41
N CYS A 69 -12.36 -1.47 -3.11
CA CYS A 69 -11.81 -2.33 -2.07
C CYS A 69 -12.90 -3.07 -1.30
N ASP A 70 -12.66 -4.34 -1.01
CA ASP A 70 -13.44 -5.12 -0.05
C ASP A 70 -12.83 -4.95 1.35
N TRP A 71 -13.24 -3.89 2.04
CA TRP A 71 -12.70 -3.51 3.36
C TRP A 71 -12.93 -4.57 4.43
N SER A 72 -13.98 -5.38 4.28
CA SER A 72 -14.32 -6.42 5.24
C SER A 72 -13.20 -7.46 5.37
N ARG A 73 -12.47 -7.74 4.28
CA ARG A 73 -11.29 -8.63 4.26
C ARG A 73 -10.16 -8.15 5.16
N TYR A 74 -10.10 -6.85 5.44
CA TYR A 74 -9.09 -6.27 6.31
C TYR A 74 -9.58 -6.07 7.75
N GLY A 75 -10.84 -6.41 8.04
CA GLY A 75 -11.48 -6.14 9.34
C GLY A 75 -11.89 -4.68 9.49
N LEU A 76 -12.27 -4.02 8.41
CA LEU A 76 -12.71 -2.63 8.37
C LEU A 76 -14.13 -2.52 7.81
N ALA A 77 -14.88 -1.53 8.31
CA ALA A 77 -16.27 -1.28 7.93
C ALA A 77 -16.43 0.16 7.40
N PHE A 78 -15.63 0.53 6.40
CA PHE A 78 -15.76 1.85 5.77
C PHE A 78 -17.07 1.97 5.00
N GLU A 79 -17.78 3.06 5.26
CA GLU A 79 -18.87 3.54 4.43
C GLU A 79 -18.35 4.67 3.54
N ALA A 80 -18.86 4.80 2.31
CA ALA A 80 -18.47 5.93 1.47
C ALA A 80 -19.04 7.25 2.05
N TRP A 81 -18.23 8.30 2.05
CA TRP A 81 -18.72 9.63 2.41
C TRP A 81 -19.65 10.18 1.33
N ASP A 82 -20.83 10.62 1.73
CA ASP A 82 -21.82 11.26 0.87
C ASP A 82 -22.01 12.74 1.29
N PRO A 83 -21.60 13.72 0.45
CA PRO A 83 -21.80 15.14 0.72
C PRO A 83 -23.27 15.54 0.83
N ASN A 84 -24.15 14.77 0.20
CA ASN A 84 -25.58 15.05 0.10
C ASN A 84 -26.40 14.20 1.08
N ALA A 85 -25.74 13.47 1.99
CA ALA A 85 -26.40 12.60 2.94
C ALA A 85 -27.49 13.38 3.71
N THR A 86 -28.71 12.85 3.66
CA THR A 86 -29.85 13.38 4.39
C THR A 86 -29.69 13.09 5.88
N GLY A 87 -30.15 14.01 6.74
CA GLY A 87 -30.02 13.90 8.19
C GLY A 87 -29.07 14.93 8.82
N ASP A 88 -28.52 14.58 9.99
CA ASP A 88 -27.75 15.50 10.84
C ASP A 88 -26.53 16.10 10.10
N PRO A 89 -26.50 17.44 9.90
CA PRO A 89 -25.38 18.13 9.27
C PRO A 89 -24.02 17.86 9.92
N ARG A 90 -23.99 17.56 11.22
CA ARG A 90 -22.74 17.25 11.95
C ARG A 90 -22.11 15.93 11.52
N ARG A 91 -22.87 15.03 10.89
CA ARG A 91 -22.33 13.79 10.32
C ARG A 91 -21.59 14.03 9.01
N ARG A 92 -22.02 15.02 8.22
CA ARG A 92 -21.40 15.36 6.92
C ARG A 92 -20.03 16.00 7.06
N VAL A 93 -19.76 16.64 8.20
CA VAL A 93 -18.47 17.28 8.50
C VAL A 93 -17.43 16.32 9.08
N ARG A 94 -17.78 15.03 9.20
CA ARG A 94 -16.90 13.98 9.71
C ARG A 94 -16.59 12.96 8.64
N TRP A 95 -15.32 12.83 8.31
CA TRP A 95 -14.84 11.80 7.39
C TRP A 95 -13.36 11.52 7.65
N VAL A 96 -12.88 10.40 7.16
CA VAL A 96 -11.45 10.13 6.99
C VAL A 96 -11.13 10.17 5.52
N SER A 97 -9.99 10.74 5.16
CA SER A 97 -9.50 10.76 3.78
C SER A 97 -8.20 10.01 3.60
N PHE A 98 -8.04 9.50 2.39
CA PHE A 98 -6.78 8.94 1.90
C PHE A 98 -6.54 9.42 0.48
N ALA A 99 -5.32 9.85 0.21
CA ALA A 99 -4.82 10.06 -1.14
C ALA A 99 -4.41 8.72 -1.77
N ARG A 100 -4.16 8.75 -3.09
CA ARG A 100 -3.55 7.63 -3.79
C ARG A 100 -2.17 7.32 -3.20
N PRO A 101 -1.87 6.07 -2.80
CA PRO A 101 -0.53 5.70 -2.37
C PRO A 101 0.51 5.98 -3.46
N VAL A 102 1.65 6.52 -3.06
CA VAL A 102 2.82 6.74 -3.92
C VAL A 102 3.89 5.74 -3.52
N TYR A 103 4.19 4.81 -4.43
CA TYR A 103 5.15 3.74 -4.18
C TYR A 103 6.57 4.17 -4.57
N ASP A 104 7.53 3.79 -3.73
CA ASP A 104 8.96 3.94 -3.97
C ASP A 104 9.73 2.70 -3.50
N GLY A 105 11.06 2.71 -3.61
CA GLY A 105 11.90 1.57 -3.21
C GLY A 105 11.88 1.24 -1.71
N ARG A 106 11.17 2.01 -0.88
CA ARG A 106 11.05 1.81 0.57
C ARG A 106 9.63 1.40 1.00
N GLY A 107 8.68 1.28 0.06
CA GLY A 107 7.29 0.96 0.31
C GLY A 107 6.35 2.00 -0.30
N ALA A 108 5.37 2.48 0.47
CA ALA A 108 4.40 3.48 0.02
C ALA A 108 4.37 4.70 0.95
N LEU A 109 4.14 5.88 0.39
CA LEU A 109 3.67 7.06 1.11
C LEU A 109 2.19 7.26 0.86
N VAL A 110 1.43 7.51 1.92
CA VAL A 110 0.00 7.83 1.83
C VAL A 110 -0.28 9.07 2.66
N ALA A 111 -0.82 10.10 2.00
CA ALA A 111 -1.44 11.21 2.69
C ALA A 111 -2.83 10.79 3.18
N THR A 112 -3.15 11.12 4.42
CA THR A 112 -4.43 10.82 5.05
C THR A 112 -4.84 11.97 5.95
N GLY A 113 -6.14 12.12 6.21
CA GLY A 113 -6.62 13.06 7.20
C GLY A 113 -7.88 12.60 7.87
N ILE A 114 -8.12 13.08 9.09
CA ILE A 114 -9.38 12.89 9.80
C ILE A 114 -10.02 14.27 10.02
N MET A 115 -11.27 14.39 9.58
CA MET A 115 -12.10 15.56 9.78
C MET A 115 -13.14 15.25 10.83
N HIS A 116 -13.25 16.11 11.83
CA HIS A 116 -14.23 16.05 12.91
C HIS A 116 -15.25 17.20 12.84
N GLY A 117 -14.95 18.26 12.08
CA GLY A 117 -15.80 19.41 11.88
C GLY A 117 -15.22 20.39 10.84
N PRO A 118 -15.94 21.47 10.49
CA PRO A 118 -15.48 22.45 9.48
C PRO A 118 -14.13 23.08 9.76
N LEU A 119 -13.75 23.19 11.05
CA LEU A 119 -12.50 23.77 11.54
C LEU A 119 -11.83 22.82 12.56
N ALA A 120 -12.03 21.52 12.41
CA ALA A 120 -11.47 20.53 13.32
C ALA A 120 -11.03 19.34 12.49
N GLY A 121 -9.75 19.33 12.13
CA GLY A 121 -9.17 18.25 11.36
C GLY A 121 -7.68 18.14 11.57
N MET A 122 -7.14 16.98 11.21
CA MET A 122 -5.71 16.72 11.23
C MET A 122 -5.30 15.88 10.04
N GLY A 123 -4.18 16.24 9.42
CA GLY A 123 -3.56 15.50 8.34
C GLY A 123 -2.28 14.80 8.76
N TYR A 124 -2.00 13.69 8.10
CA TYR A 124 -0.79 12.91 8.25
C TYR A 124 -0.27 12.45 6.89
N GLU A 125 1.03 12.23 6.83
CA GLU A 125 1.71 11.50 5.77
C GLU A 125 2.34 10.27 6.42
N CYS A 126 1.85 9.09 6.03
CA CYS A 126 2.28 7.83 6.60
C CYS A 126 3.18 7.08 5.61
N ARG A 127 4.34 6.67 6.10
CA ARG A 127 5.20 5.68 5.44
C ARG A 127 4.70 4.28 5.78
N VAL A 128 4.45 3.48 4.77
CA VAL A 128 4.02 2.09 4.90
C VAL A 128 5.05 1.19 4.24
N HIS A 129 5.42 0.12 4.92
CA HIS A 129 6.42 -0.84 4.48
C HIS A 129 5.76 -2.19 4.17
N SER A 130 6.15 -2.81 3.07
CA SER A 130 5.80 -4.20 2.80
C SER A 130 6.68 -5.12 3.65
N GLY A 131 6.10 -6.19 4.18
CA GLY A 131 6.79 -7.19 4.98
C GLY A 131 6.12 -8.55 4.86
N PHE A 132 6.69 -9.54 5.56
CA PHE A 132 6.19 -10.93 5.50
C PHE A 132 4.72 -11.07 5.93
N ASN A 133 4.25 -10.20 6.83
CA ASN A 133 2.87 -10.18 7.32
C ASN A 133 1.97 -9.18 6.56
N GLY A 134 2.37 -8.75 5.37
CA GLY A 134 1.68 -7.72 4.58
C GLY A 134 2.23 -6.32 4.85
N TRP A 135 1.36 -5.32 4.74
CA TRP A 135 1.73 -3.90 4.88
C TRP A 135 1.66 -3.45 6.33
N THR A 136 2.67 -2.70 6.77
CA THR A 136 2.76 -2.18 8.15
C THR A 136 3.12 -0.69 8.13
N VAL A 137 2.54 0.07 9.05
CA VAL A 137 2.87 1.50 9.18
C VAL A 137 4.22 1.65 9.88
N GLY A 138 5.12 2.42 9.25
CA GLY A 138 6.33 2.93 9.88
C GLY A 138 6.03 4.22 10.64
N GLU A 139 6.45 5.35 10.08
CA GLU A 139 6.21 6.67 10.67
C GLU A 139 5.03 7.38 10.01
N CYS A 140 4.18 8.03 10.82
CA CYS A 140 3.17 8.97 10.34
C CYS A 140 3.50 10.38 10.86
N ARG A 141 3.89 11.26 9.94
CA ARG A 141 4.19 12.66 10.26
C ARG A 141 2.93 13.50 10.10
N ARG A 142 2.62 14.31 11.12
CA ARG A 142 1.54 15.30 11.03
C ARG A 142 1.87 16.37 9.99
N THR A 143 0.95 16.63 9.06
CA THR A 143 1.15 17.59 7.95
C THR A 143 0.39 18.89 8.15
N TRP A 144 -0.78 18.85 8.79
CA TRP A 144 -1.58 20.03 9.10
C TRP A 144 -2.53 19.78 10.28
N VAL A 145 -2.98 20.87 10.90
CA VAL A 145 -4.04 20.93 11.92
C VAL A 145 -4.90 22.15 11.59
N SER A 146 -6.22 22.00 11.65
CA SER A 146 -7.18 23.10 11.49
C SER A 146 -8.00 23.31 12.75
#